data_AF-A0A7Y6XCS1-F1
#
_entry.id   AF-A0A7Y6XCS1-F1
#
_cell.length_a   1.000
_cell.length_b   1.000
_cell.length_c   1.000
_cell.angle_alpha   90.00
_cell.angle_beta   90.00
_cell.angle_gamma   90.00
#
_symmetry.space_group_name_H-M   'P 1'
#
loop_
_entity.id
_entity.type
_entity.pdbx_description
1 polymer ?
#
loop_
_entity_poly.entity_id
_entity_poly.type
_entity_poly.pdbx_seq_one_letter_code
_entity_poly.pdbx_strand_id
1 'polypeptide(L)'
;MSHNKVTARKLTSGLGLPTGEAHTLVLKRRAAVVVELDDLNFHSGSAVLLPAPHARENWREGHTGGLTCVIRALEYALEKKQTLLVAGHTDSVGGDGSNRALSKARAENVHHFLTGDKAGWAASCAEHTVQDYQTVLTWVADEYGWSCDPGGIDGRHGSRTTAALTAFRKGVEAAHGSKPPDSRAPGVEDWKAVFQLYETYVAGRVDLKAARGALSFATPAVLGCGEDWPIEGQGQDNLRSQVNRRVELVFFEEPPPDFSRQSPPGAQLYGAQAGYQRSYLPITPRHTFFFSV
;
A
#
# COMPACT_ATOMS: atom_id res chain seq x y z
N MET A 1 -29.90 -31.11 -19.67
CA MET A 1 -29.23 -29.82 -19.39
C MET A 1 -27.86 -30.12 -18.81
N SER A 2 -26.79 -29.90 -19.59
CA SER A 2 -25.42 -30.16 -19.17
C SER A 2 -24.82 -28.93 -18.47
N HIS A 3 -24.17 -29.12 -17.33
CA HIS A 3 -23.44 -28.05 -16.62
C HIS A 3 -21.95 -28.14 -16.97
N ASN A 4 -21.48 -27.26 -17.83
CA ASN A 4 -20.07 -27.22 -18.22
C ASN A 4 -19.36 -26.10 -17.45
N LYS A 5 -18.47 -26.48 -16.53
CA LYS A 5 -17.54 -25.53 -15.92
C LYS A 5 -16.52 -25.12 -16.98
N VAL A 6 -16.44 -23.83 -17.28
CA VAL A 6 -15.57 -23.28 -18.32
C VAL A 6 -14.73 -22.14 -17.74
N THR A 7 -13.54 -21.95 -18.28
CA THR A 7 -12.67 -20.80 -17.97
C THR A 7 -12.84 -19.72 -19.05
N ALA A 8 -12.48 -18.48 -18.73
CA ALA A 8 -12.60 -17.38 -19.69
C ALA A 8 -11.76 -17.65 -20.95
N ARG A 9 -10.57 -18.24 -20.77
CA ARG A 9 -9.69 -18.68 -21.86
C ARG A 9 -10.34 -19.73 -22.77
N LYS A 10 -11.05 -20.70 -22.19
CA LYS A 10 -11.72 -21.77 -22.96
C LYS A 10 -12.95 -21.23 -23.72
N LEU A 11 -13.63 -20.24 -23.14
CA LEU A 11 -14.70 -19.51 -23.79
C LEU A 11 -14.19 -18.72 -25.02
N THR A 12 -13.11 -17.97 -24.87
CA THR A 12 -12.54 -17.17 -25.97
C THR A 12 -11.86 -18.01 -27.05
N SER A 13 -11.32 -19.19 -26.72
CA SER A 13 -10.79 -20.13 -27.73
C SER A 13 -11.87 -20.89 -28.50
N GLY A 14 -13.15 -20.70 -28.17
CA GLY A 14 -14.27 -21.46 -28.71
C GLY A 14 -14.53 -22.75 -27.93
N LEU A 15 -15.82 -23.07 -27.80
CA LEU A 15 -16.33 -24.30 -27.17
C LEU A 15 -17.13 -25.10 -28.19
N GLY A 16 -16.72 -26.33 -28.46
CA GLY A 16 -17.54 -27.30 -29.18
C GLY A 16 -18.65 -27.79 -28.26
N LEU A 17 -19.89 -27.42 -28.55
CA LEU A 17 -21.09 -27.87 -27.84
C LEU A 17 -22.04 -28.56 -28.82
N PRO A 18 -22.66 -29.70 -28.45
CA PRO A 18 -23.67 -30.35 -29.27
C PRO A 18 -24.79 -29.40 -29.70
N THR A 19 -25.23 -29.49 -30.95
CA THR A 19 -26.39 -28.74 -31.42
C THR A 19 -27.69 -29.44 -31.01
N GLY A 20 -28.76 -28.68 -30.79
CA GLY A 20 -30.07 -29.21 -30.40
C GLY A 20 -30.26 -29.45 -28.89
N GLU A 21 -29.25 -29.18 -28.06
CA GLU A 21 -29.31 -29.31 -26.61
C GLU A 21 -29.20 -27.95 -25.89
N ALA A 22 -29.85 -27.84 -24.73
CA ALA A 22 -29.68 -26.69 -23.84
C ALA A 22 -28.42 -26.88 -22.97
N HIS A 23 -27.51 -25.90 -23.03
CA HIS A 23 -26.28 -25.87 -22.25
C HIS A 23 -26.26 -24.72 -21.24
N THR A 24 -25.73 -25.00 -20.05
CA THR A 24 -25.40 -23.98 -19.06
C THR A 24 -23.88 -23.91 -18.92
N LEU A 25 -23.31 -22.75 -19.22
CA LEU A 25 -21.89 -22.46 -19.04
C LEU A 25 -21.68 -21.74 -17.72
N VAL A 26 -20.90 -22.34 -16.83
CA VAL A 26 -20.52 -21.72 -15.56
C VAL A 26 -19.09 -21.25 -15.67
N LEU A 27 -18.90 -19.93 -15.78
CA LEU A 27 -17.58 -19.32 -15.81
C LEU A 27 -17.02 -19.22 -14.39
N LYS A 28 -15.98 -20.00 -14.08
CA LYS A 28 -15.25 -19.87 -12.81
C LYS A 28 -14.29 -18.69 -12.91
N ARG A 29 -14.48 -17.66 -12.08
CA ARG A 29 -13.50 -16.58 -11.91
C ARG A 29 -12.31 -17.10 -11.12
N ARG A 30 -11.12 -16.63 -11.49
CA ARG A 30 -9.86 -16.88 -10.78
C ARG A 30 -9.91 -16.14 -9.44
N ALA A 31 -9.36 -16.70 -8.39
CA ALA A 31 -9.38 -16.05 -7.08
C ALA A 31 -8.17 -15.12 -6.93
N ALA A 32 -8.42 -13.98 -6.29
CA ALA A 32 -7.41 -13.05 -5.82
C ALA A 32 -7.75 -12.60 -4.39
N VAL A 33 -6.73 -12.47 -3.55
CA VAL A 33 -6.85 -11.98 -2.18
C VAL A 33 -6.18 -10.61 -2.09
N VAL A 34 -6.86 -9.65 -1.49
CA VAL A 34 -6.42 -8.25 -1.42
C VAL A 34 -6.12 -7.87 0.02
N VAL A 35 -4.93 -7.34 0.28
CA VAL A 35 -4.67 -6.51 1.47
C VAL A 35 -4.72 -5.05 1.01
N GLU A 36 -5.64 -4.27 1.59
CA GLU A 36 -5.83 -2.87 1.23
C GLU A 36 -5.07 -1.95 2.18
N LEU A 37 -4.38 -0.97 1.60
CA LEU A 37 -3.92 0.23 2.30
C LEU A 37 -4.87 1.35 1.88
N ASP A 38 -5.59 1.90 2.84
CA ASP A 38 -6.62 2.91 2.60
C ASP A 38 -6.04 4.34 2.54
N ASP A 39 -6.93 5.32 2.38
CA ASP A 39 -6.55 6.74 2.36
C ASP A 39 -5.89 7.22 3.66
N LEU A 40 -6.10 6.51 4.77
CA LEU A 40 -5.47 6.87 6.03
C LEU A 40 -3.98 6.55 6.05
N ASN A 41 -3.50 5.71 5.13
CA ASN A 41 -2.10 5.28 5.06
C ASN A 41 -1.20 6.21 4.24
N PHE A 42 -1.75 7.29 3.68
CA PHE A 42 -1.03 8.31 2.91
C PHE A 42 -1.63 9.70 3.19
N HIS A 43 -0.83 10.76 3.18
CA HIS A 43 -1.40 12.11 3.10
C HIS A 43 -1.84 12.45 1.67
N SER A 44 -2.74 13.43 1.57
CA SER A 44 -3.14 14.00 0.27
C SER A 44 -1.92 14.56 -0.47
N GLY A 45 -1.77 14.21 -1.75
CA GLY A 45 -0.64 14.65 -2.56
C GLY A 45 0.70 13.99 -2.24
N SER A 46 0.74 13.01 -1.33
CA SER A 46 1.96 12.29 -0.95
C SER A 46 1.93 10.82 -1.32
N ALA A 47 3.12 10.28 -1.59
CA ALA A 47 3.37 8.87 -1.82
C ALA A 47 3.99 8.14 -0.61
N VAL A 48 4.28 8.85 0.48
CA VAL A 48 4.95 8.28 1.64
C VAL A 48 4.03 7.29 2.36
N LEU A 49 4.45 6.03 2.47
CA LEU A 49 3.80 5.02 3.32
C LEU A 49 3.89 5.44 4.79
N LEU A 50 2.74 5.76 5.39
CA LEU A 50 2.65 6.15 6.79
C LEU A 50 2.67 4.92 7.71
N PRO A 51 3.28 5.03 8.91
CA PRO A 51 3.37 3.89 9.82
C PRO A 51 2.06 3.64 10.56
N ALA A 52 1.38 4.73 10.90
CA ALA A 52 0.08 4.82 11.54
C ALA A 52 -0.88 5.58 10.59
N PRO A 53 -2.20 5.59 10.87
CA PRO A 53 -3.14 6.43 10.14
C PRO A 53 -2.71 7.92 10.12
N HIS A 54 -3.13 8.70 9.14
CA HIS A 54 -2.61 10.06 8.93
C HIS A 54 -2.93 11.09 10.04
N ALA A 55 -3.89 10.81 10.93
CA ALA A 55 -4.29 11.70 12.03
C ALA A 55 -4.30 10.94 13.36
N ARG A 56 -3.82 11.57 14.45
CA ARG A 56 -3.63 10.93 15.76
C ARG A 56 -4.95 10.42 16.38
N GLU A 57 -6.05 11.08 16.07
CA GLU A 57 -7.40 10.69 16.43
C GLU A 57 -7.75 9.32 15.85
N ASN A 58 -7.38 9.07 14.60
CA ASN A 58 -7.66 7.80 13.92
C ASN A 58 -6.93 6.63 14.59
N TRP A 59 -5.82 6.89 15.28
CA TRP A 59 -5.06 5.84 15.98
C TRP A 59 -5.86 5.36 17.19
N ARG A 60 -6.50 6.31 17.89
CA ARG A 60 -7.34 6.05 19.07
C ARG A 60 -8.64 5.35 18.70
N GLU A 61 -9.17 5.63 17.53
CA GLU A 61 -10.33 4.95 16.96
C GLU A 61 -10.01 3.54 16.42
N GLY A 62 -8.74 3.14 16.44
CA GLY A 62 -8.31 1.80 16.04
C GLY A 62 -8.24 1.61 14.54
N HIS A 63 -8.12 2.68 13.74
CA HIS A 63 -7.88 2.56 12.31
C HIS A 63 -6.51 1.92 12.04
N THR A 64 -6.42 1.22 10.91
CA THR A 64 -5.25 0.43 10.57
C THR A 64 -4.15 1.30 10.00
N GLY A 65 -2.94 1.25 10.59
CA GLY A 65 -1.75 1.91 10.04
C GLY A 65 -1.11 1.12 8.89
N GLY A 66 -0.42 1.81 7.98
CA GLY A 66 0.15 1.20 6.78
C GLY A 66 1.13 0.06 7.07
N LEU A 67 1.91 0.15 8.15
CA LEU A 67 2.79 -0.95 8.56
C LEU A 67 2.02 -2.19 9.03
N THR A 68 0.81 -2.03 9.58
CA THR A 68 -0.04 -3.17 9.95
C THR A 68 -0.55 -3.88 8.70
N CYS A 69 -0.90 -3.14 7.64
CA CYS A 69 -1.23 -3.71 6.34
C CYS A 69 -0.05 -4.46 5.73
N VAL A 70 1.16 -3.88 5.79
CA VAL A 70 2.37 -4.55 5.31
C VAL A 70 2.65 -5.84 6.07
N ILE A 71 2.57 -5.82 7.41
CA ILE A 71 2.75 -7.03 8.23
C ILE A 71 1.76 -8.10 7.79
N ARG A 72 0.48 -7.75 7.61
CA ARG A 72 -0.54 -8.71 7.19
C ARG A 72 -0.24 -9.32 5.82
N ALA A 73 0.24 -8.50 4.88
CA ALA A 73 0.64 -8.97 3.55
C ALA A 73 1.86 -9.90 3.61
N LEU A 74 2.87 -9.60 4.44
CA LEU A 74 4.05 -10.43 4.63
C LEU A 74 3.71 -11.78 5.30
N GLU A 75 2.84 -11.78 6.30
CA GLU A 75 2.31 -13.01 6.91
C GLU A 75 1.58 -13.87 5.88
N TYR A 76 0.71 -13.24 5.07
CA TYR A 76 -0.02 -13.96 4.03
C TYR A 76 0.91 -14.52 2.94
N ALA A 77 1.96 -13.79 2.57
CA ALA A 77 2.98 -14.26 1.64
C ALA A 77 3.71 -15.51 2.15
N LEU A 78 4.05 -15.56 3.44
CA LEU A 78 4.65 -16.75 4.08
C LEU A 78 3.73 -17.97 4.00
N GLU A 79 2.44 -17.77 4.27
CA GLU A 79 1.44 -18.83 4.32
C GLU A 79 1.13 -19.41 2.93
N LYS A 80 1.00 -18.55 1.92
CA LYS A 80 0.42 -18.93 0.61
C LYS A 80 1.40 -18.99 -0.55
N LYS A 81 2.51 -18.25 -0.48
CA LYS A 81 3.54 -18.16 -1.54
C LYS A 81 2.96 -17.85 -2.93
N GLN A 82 2.00 -16.93 -2.95
CA GLN A 82 1.27 -16.50 -4.15
C GLN A 82 1.99 -15.35 -4.86
N THR A 83 1.69 -15.14 -6.14
CA THR A 83 2.19 -13.99 -6.90
C THR A 83 1.47 -12.72 -6.46
N LEU A 84 2.21 -11.65 -6.19
CA LEU A 84 1.74 -10.36 -5.71
C LEU A 84 1.82 -9.29 -6.79
N LEU A 85 0.77 -8.47 -6.89
CA LEU A 85 0.74 -7.20 -7.60
C LEU A 85 0.48 -6.07 -6.59
N VAL A 86 1.20 -4.95 -6.74
CA VAL A 86 0.94 -3.72 -5.97
C VAL A 86 0.24 -2.73 -6.90
N ALA A 87 -1.03 -2.43 -6.65
CA ALA A 87 -1.84 -1.58 -7.51
C ALA A 87 -2.31 -0.33 -6.76
N GLY A 88 -1.85 0.84 -7.18
CA GLY A 88 -2.29 2.11 -6.62
C GLY A 88 -3.51 2.68 -7.34
N HIS A 89 -4.34 3.38 -6.60
CA HIS A 89 -5.55 4.06 -7.08
C HIS A 89 -5.66 5.47 -6.48
N THR A 90 -6.37 6.35 -7.17
CA THR A 90 -6.74 7.70 -6.70
C THR A 90 -8.24 7.92 -6.87
N ASP A 91 -8.74 9.00 -6.31
CA ASP A 91 -10.05 9.54 -6.70
C ASP A 91 -9.92 10.35 -8.00
N SER A 92 -11.02 10.97 -8.45
CA SER A 92 -11.06 11.73 -9.72
C SER A 92 -10.77 13.21 -9.55
N VAL A 93 -10.19 13.64 -8.43
CA VAL A 93 -9.73 15.03 -8.27
C VAL A 93 -8.38 15.20 -8.94
N GLY A 94 -8.26 16.18 -9.83
CA GLY A 94 -7.04 16.43 -10.59
C GLY A 94 -7.14 15.93 -12.02
N GLY A 95 -6.00 15.80 -12.72
CA GLY A 95 -5.98 15.25 -14.07
C GLY A 95 -5.58 13.77 -14.10
N ASP A 96 -6.08 13.02 -15.07
CA ASP A 96 -5.82 11.58 -15.25
C ASP A 96 -4.32 11.24 -15.19
N GLY A 97 -3.49 12.05 -15.86
CA GLY A 97 -2.04 11.87 -15.90
C GLY A 97 -1.38 12.02 -14.52
N SER A 98 -1.77 13.04 -13.76
CA SER A 98 -1.30 13.23 -12.38
C SER A 98 -1.80 12.13 -11.44
N ASN A 99 -3.04 11.67 -11.64
CA ASN A 99 -3.67 10.62 -10.84
C ASN A 99 -3.00 9.25 -11.07
N ARG A 100 -2.68 8.91 -12.32
CA ARG A 100 -1.86 7.74 -12.66
C ARG A 100 -0.45 7.81 -12.09
N ALA A 101 0.20 8.98 -12.15
CA ALA A 101 1.54 9.15 -11.61
C ALA A 101 1.56 9.01 -10.08
N LEU A 102 0.64 9.66 -9.37
CA LEU A 102 0.56 9.60 -7.90
C LEU A 102 0.20 8.20 -7.40
N SER A 103 -0.81 7.55 -8.01
CA SER A 103 -1.15 6.17 -7.66
C SER A 103 0.03 5.22 -7.87
N LYS A 104 0.76 5.37 -8.98
CA LYS A 104 1.98 4.59 -9.24
C LYS A 104 3.04 4.84 -8.18
N ALA A 105 3.31 6.11 -7.83
CA ALA A 105 4.31 6.47 -6.83
C ALA A 105 4.00 5.88 -5.46
N ARG A 106 2.72 5.89 -5.03
CA ARG A 106 2.28 5.21 -3.79
C ARG A 106 2.53 3.71 -3.84
N ALA A 107 2.19 3.06 -4.95
CA ALA A 107 2.42 1.64 -5.14
C ALA A 107 3.92 1.28 -5.18
N GLU A 108 4.76 2.11 -5.82
CA GLU A 108 6.22 1.96 -5.83
C GLU A 108 6.81 2.11 -4.43
N ASN A 109 6.38 3.12 -3.65
CA ASN A 109 6.81 3.30 -2.26
C ASN A 109 6.53 2.04 -1.42
N VAL A 110 5.32 1.50 -1.48
CA VAL A 110 4.96 0.26 -0.76
C VAL A 110 5.79 -0.93 -1.27
N HIS A 111 5.98 -1.06 -2.58
CA HIS A 111 6.80 -2.11 -3.18
C HIS A 111 8.27 -2.06 -2.72
N HIS A 112 8.89 -0.87 -2.69
CA HIS A 112 10.26 -0.72 -2.17
C HIS A 112 10.38 -1.18 -0.72
N PHE A 113 9.38 -0.88 0.12
CA PHE A 113 9.38 -1.35 1.51
C PHE A 113 9.23 -2.88 1.62
N LEU A 114 8.27 -3.45 0.88
CA LEU A 114 8.05 -4.90 0.82
C LEU A 114 9.31 -5.65 0.39
N THR A 115 10.06 -5.12 -0.58
CA THR A 115 11.26 -5.76 -1.14
C THR A 115 12.54 -5.50 -0.33
N GLY A 116 12.51 -4.61 0.66
CA GLY A 116 13.72 -4.26 1.42
C GLY A 116 14.62 -3.26 0.70
N ASP A 117 14.13 -2.60 -0.37
CA ASP A 117 14.88 -1.59 -1.10
C ASP A 117 14.90 -0.26 -0.35
N LYS A 118 15.77 -0.18 0.65
CA LYS A 118 15.96 1.02 1.49
C LYS A 118 16.27 2.27 0.67
N ALA A 119 17.09 2.15 -0.38
CA ALA A 119 17.52 3.28 -1.18
C ALA A 119 16.39 3.79 -2.07
N GLY A 120 15.71 2.89 -2.77
CA GLY A 120 14.54 3.24 -3.58
C GLY A 120 13.40 3.78 -2.73
N TRP A 121 13.14 3.20 -1.56
CA TRP A 121 12.12 3.70 -0.64
C TRP A 121 12.41 5.14 -0.20
N ALA A 122 13.62 5.41 0.30
CA ALA A 122 14.00 6.75 0.74
C ALA A 122 13.97 7.78 -0.39
N ALA A 123 14.38 7.40 -1.61
CA ALA A 123 14.29 8.26 -2.78
C ALA A 123 12.83 8.57 -3.16
N SER A 124 11.93 7.60 -3.04
CA SER A 124 10.50 7.81 -3.32
C SER A 124 9.79 8.73 -2.31
N CYS A 125 10.41 9.01 -1.16
CA CYS A 125 9.93 9.97 -0.17
C CYS A 125 10.42 11.42 -0.41
N ALA A 126 11.06 11.71 -1.55
CA ALA A 126 11.58 13.04 -1.86
C ALA A 126 10.49 14.13 -1.87
N GLU A 127 9.35 13.83 -2.48
CA GLU A 127 8.19 14.73 -2.60
C GLU A 127 7.23 14.64 -1.40
N HIS A 128 7.78 14.49 -0.19
CA HIS A 128 6.97 14.43 1.03
C HIS A 128 6.32 15.78 1.37
N THR A 129 5.25 15.70 2.15
CA THR A 129 4.59 16.84 2.79
C THR A 129 5.08 17.02 4.24
N VAL A 130 4.77 18.18 4.83
CA VAL A 130 5.05 18.41 6.26
C VAL A 130 4.31 17.41 7.15
N GLN A 131 3.09 17.06 6.79
CA GLN A 131 2.28 16.13 7.56
C GLN A 131 2.90 14.74 7.57
N ASP A 132 3.52 14.29 6.47
CA ASP A 132 4.15 12.96 6.41
C ASP A 132 5.19 12.77 7.52
N TYR A 133 6.15 13.68 7.62
CA TYR A 133 7.18 13.53 8.66
C TYR A 133 6.68 13.95 10.04
N GLN A 134 5.67 14.82 10.18
CA GLN A 134 5.04 15.03 11.49
C GLN A 134 4.39 13.73 12.01
N THR A 135 3.70 12.98 11.14
CA THR A 135 3.10 11.68 11.48
C THR A 135 4.17 10.66 11.84
N VAL A 136 5.25 10.57 11.05
CA VAL A 136 6.38 9.68 11.36
C VAL A 136 7.04 10.05 12.69
N LEU A 137 7.35 11.33 12.93
CA LEU A 137 7.99 11.79 14.16
C LEU A 137 7.12 11.53 15.40
N THR A 138 5.82 11.74 15.29
CA THR A 138 4.85 11.42 16.36
C THR A 138 4.80 9.92 16.60
N TRP A 139 4.76 9.09 15.55
CA TRP A 139 4.80 7.64 15.68
C TRP A 139 6.12 7.14 16.30
N VAL A 140 7.26 7.71 15.91
CA VAL A 140 8.56 7.35 16.50
C VAL A 140 8.60 7.68 17.99
N ALA A 141 8.02 8.82 18.40
CA ALA A 141 7.92 9.19 19.79
C ALA A 141 7.08 8.18 20.59
N ASP A 142 5.93 7.77 20.04
CA ASP A 142 5.02 6.83 20.70
C ASP A 142 5.58 5.38 20.73
N GLU A 143 6.17 4.88 19.64
CA GLU A 143 6.66 3.49 19.54
C GLU A 143 8.04 3.29 20.18
N TYR A 144 8.95 4.26 20.09
CA TYR A 144 10.33 4.14 20.58
C TYR A 144 10.61 4.98 21.83
N GLY A 145 9.67 5.79 22.29
CA GLY A 145 9.84 6.67 23.45
C GLY A 145 10.80 7.83 23.22
N TRP A 146 11.09 8.19 21.96
CA TRP A 146 12.02 9.28 21.64
C TRP A 146 11.35 10.64 21.85
N SER A 147 12.12 11.65 22.24
CA SER A 147 11.60 13.01 22.48
C SER A 147 11.37 13.81 21.18
N CYS A 148 10.83 13.16 20.15
CA CYS A 148 10.62 13.72 18.82
C CYS A 148 9.15 13.95 18.46
N ASP A 149 8.23 14.05 19.43
CA ASP A 149 6.84 14.42 19.14
C ASP A 149 6.76 15.93 18.77
N PRO A 150 6.29 16.30 17.56
CA PRO A 150 6.08 17.70 17.19
C PRO A 150 4.91 18.37 17.93
N GLY A 151 4.11 17.60 18.68
CA GLY A 151 2.95 18.05 19.44
C GLY A 151 1.69 18.25 18.60
N GLY A 152 1.65 17.66 17.40
CA GLY A 152 0.52 17.72 16.46
C GLY A 152 0.93 17.52 14.99
N ILE A 153 -0.06 17.20 14.15
CA ILE A 153 0.08 17.04 12.69
C ILE A 153 -0.73 18.15 12.02
N ASP A 154 -0.14 19.35 11.92
CA ASP A 154 -0.81 20.56 11.43
C ASP A 154 -0.40 20.97 10.00
N GLY A 155 0.55 20.23 9.40
CA GLY A 155 1.09 20.50 8.07
C GLY A 155 1.94 21.76 7.99
N ARG A 156 2.36 22.35 9.12
CA ARG A 156 3.18 23.56 9.16
C ARG A 156 4.54 23.27 9.77
N HIS A 157 5.59 23.60 9.03
CA HIS A 157 6.96 23.50 9.57
C HIS A 157 7.24 24.69 10.50
N GLY A 158 6.99 24.51 11.79
CA GLY A 158 7.31 25.47 12.86
C GLY A 158 8.42 25.01 13.79
N SER A 159 8.67 25.79 14.86
CA SER A 159 9.73 25.53 15.84
C SER A 159 9.61 24.18 16.55
N ARG A 160 8.39 23.72 16.83
CA ARG A 160 8.15 22.39 17.42
C ARG A 160 8.57 21.27 16.47
N THR A 161 8.22 21.40 15.19
CA THR A 161 8.62 20.48 14.12
C THR A 161 10.15 20.46 13.93
N THR A 162 10.81 21.62 13.97
CA THR A 162 12.27 21.71 13.94
C THR A 162 12.89 20.98 15.15
N ALA A 163 12.41 21.25 16.36
CA ALA A 163 12.91 20.62 17.58
C ALA A 163 12.72 19.09 17.56
N ALA A 164 11.56 18.63 17.11
CA ALA A 164 11.25 17.21 16.93
C ALA A 164 12.20 16.53 15.93
N LEU A 165 12.47 17.15 14.79
CA LEU A 165 13.40 16.61 13.79
C LEU A 165 14.84 16.56 14.32
N THR A 166 15.31 17.58 15.04
CA THR A 166 16.60 17.56 15.71
C THR A 166 16.69 16.44 16.75
N ALA A 167 15.63 16.24 17.54
CA ALA A 167 15.57 15.17 18.54
C ALA A 167 15.57 13.78 17.89
N PHE A 168 14.82 13.60 16.79
CA PHE A 168 14.82 12.39 15.99
C PHE A 168 16.23 12.05 15.48
N ARG A 169 16.93 12.99 14.86
CA ARG A 169 18.29 12.77 14.35
C ARG A 169 19.28 12.39 15.44
N LYS A 170 19.16 12.99 16.63
CA LYS A 170 19.94 12.59 17.82
C LYS A 170 19.61 11.16 18.27
N GLY A 171 18.34 10.80 18.25
CA GLY A 171 17.89 9.42 18.51
C GLY A 171 18.49 8.43 17.51
N VAL A 172 18.48 8.77 16.22
CA VAL A 172 19.11 7.97 15.15
C VAL A 172 20.62 7.83 15.37
N GLU A 173 21.32 8.91 15.68
CA GLU A 173 22.77 8.88 15.95
C GLU A 173 23.07 7.98 17.17
N ALA A 174 22.29 8.09 18.24
CA ALA A 174 22.45 7.26 19.43
C ALA A 174 22.12 5.78 19.19
N ALA A 175 21.06 5.46 18.45
CA ALA A 175 20.60 4.09 18.24
C ALA A 175 21.35 3.35 17.13
N HIS A 176 21.81 4.07 16.10
CA HIS A 176 22.30 3.47 14.86
C HIS A 176 23.65 4.04 14.39
N GLY A 177 24.22 5.01 15.10
CA GLY A 177 25.49 5.66 14.71
C GLY A 177 25.42 6.47 13.42
N SER A 178 24.23 6.58 12.81
CA SER A 178 24.00 7.32 11.57
C SER A 178 23.71 8.78 11.89
N LYS A 179 24.28 9.70 11.11
CA LYS A 179 24.14 11.13 11.34
C LYS A 179 23.52 11.81 10.12
N PRO A 180 22.19 11.77 9.97
CA PRO A 180 21.52 12.53 8.92
C PRO A 180 21.93 14.01 8.97
N PRO A 181 22.08 14.67 7.80
CA PRO A 181 22.46 16.09 7.76
C PRO A 181 21.50 16.97 8.56
N ASP A 182 22.02 18.01 9.20
CA ASP A 182 21.18 19.00 9.88
C ASP A 182 20.55 19.96 8.87
N SER A 183 19.47 19.51 8.22
CA SER A 183 18.67 20.26 7.26
C SER A 183 17.30 20.66 7.83
N ARG A 184 16.69 21.71 7.27
CA ARG A 184 15.36 22.17 7.70
C ARG A 184 14.28 21.09 7.54
N ALA A 185 14.31 20.29 6.48
CA ALA A 185 13.35 19.22 6.21
C ALA A 185 14.07 17.87 6.05
N PRO A 186 13.37 16.74 6.22
CA PRO A 186 13.95 15.41 6.02
C PRO A 186 14.56 15.24 4.63
N GLY A 187 15.82 14.81 4.58
CA GLY A 187 16.49 14.38 3.35
C GLY A 187 16.47 12.86 3.18
N VAL A 188 17.15 12.39 2.14
CA VAL A 188 17.27 10.94 1.85
C VAL A 188 17.83 10.15 3.05
N GLU A 189 18.81 10.70 3.77
CA GLU A 189 19.39 10.01 4.94
C GLU A 189 18.42 9.93 6.13
N ASP A 190 17.56 10.94 6.32
CA ASP A 190 16.49 10.88 7.31
C ASP A 190 15.50 9.77 6.96
N TRP A 191 15.09 9.67 5.69
CA TRP A 191 14.18 8.62 5.23
C TRP A 191 14.79 7.22 5.28
N LYS A 192 16.10 7.07 5.06
CA LYS A 192 16.79 5.79 5.30
C LYS A 192 16.74 5.39 6.78
N ALA A 193 16.84 6.35 7.70
CA ALA A 193 16.70 6.08 9.12
C ALA A 193 15.26 5.69 9.49
N VAL A 194 14.26 6.37 8.93
CA VAL A 194 12.84 5.99 9.08
C VAL A 194 12.60 4.56 8.58
N PHE A 195 13.13 4.21 7.41
CA PHE A 195 13.04 2.85 6.86
C PHE A 195 13.60 1.80 7.82
N GLN A 196 14.75 2.07 8.44
CA GLN A 196 15.37 1.15 9.40
C GLN A 196 14.52 0.95 10.66
N LEU A 197 13.87 2.01 11.15
CA LEU A 197 12.92 1.90 12.24
C LEU A 197 11.72 1.05 11.83
N TYR A 198 11.13 1.31 10.66
CA TYR A 198 10.04 0.49 10.12
C TYR A 198 10.43 -0.99 9.99
N GLU A 199 11.62 -1.29 9.48
CA GLU A 199 12.11 -2.68 9.41
C GLU A 199 12.20 -3.31 10.79
N THR A 200 12.71 -2.58 11.78
CA THR A 200 12.79 -3.06 13.17
C THR A 200 11.40 -3.35 13.73
N TYR A 201 10.45 -2.45 13.51
CA TYR A 201 9.05 -2.60 13.93
C TYR A 201 8.38 -3.83 13.31
N VAL A 202 8.56 -4.02 12.00
CA VAL A 202 7.98 -5.15 11.25
C VAL A 202 8.67 -6.47 11.59
N ALA A 203 10.00 -6.50 11.69
CA ALA A 203 10.75 -7.70 12.06
C ALA A 203 10.44 -8.20 13.48
N GLY A 204 10.00 -7.33 14.38
CA GLY A 204 9.47 -7.71 15.70
C GLY A 204 8.11 -8.41 15.66
N ARG A 205 7.42 -8.45 14.50
CA ARG A 205 6.04 -8.93 14.34
C ARG A 205 5.88 -10.05 13.31
N VAL A 206 6.78 -10.16 12.34
CA VAL A 206 6.84 -11.22 11.33
C VAL A 206 8.30 -11.59 11.03
N ASP A 207 8.58 -12.84 10.64
CA ASP A 207 9.89 -13.21 10.09
C ASP A 207 10.11 -12.51 8.75
N LEU A 208 10.64 -11.28 8.83
CA LEU A 208 10.77 -10.39 7.69
C LEU A 208 11.67 -10.97 6.60
N LYS A 209 12.73 -11.69 6.98
CA LYS A 209 13.65 -12.30 6.01
C LYS A 209 12.96 -13.43 5.25
N ALA A 210 12.30 -14.34 5.96
CA ALA A 210 11.56 -15.43 5.32
C ALA A 210 10.40 -14.88 4.47
N ALA A 211 9.67 -13.86 4.96
CA ALA A 211 8.54 -13.28 4.27
C ALA A 211 8.96 -12.65 2.94
N ARG A 212 10.04 -11.86 2.94
CA ARG A 212 10.60 -11.30 1.69
C ARG A 212 11.07 -12.37 0.72
N GLY A 213 11.66 -13.45 1.22
CA GLY A 213 12.06 -14.60 0.41
C GLY A 213 10.87 -15.37 -0.20
N ALA A 214 9.67 -15.22 0.35
CA ALA A 214 8.44 -15.83 -0.15
C ALA A 214 7.69 -14.95 -1.16
N LEU A 215 8.07 -13.67 -1.32
CA LEU A 215 7.43 -12.77 -2.28
C LEU A 215 7.81 -13.16 -3.71
N SER A 216 6.78 -13.33 -4.54
CA SER A 216 6.89 -13.41 -6.00
C SER A 216 6.01 -12.33 -6.59
N PHE A 217 6.46 -11.62 -7.62
CA PHE A 217 5.74 -10.48 -8.17
C PHE A 217 5.18 -10.75 -9.58
N ALA A 218 4.05 -10.12 -9.88
CA ALA A 218 3.47 -10.08 -11.21
C ALA A 218 4.34 -9.24 -12.17
N THR A 219 3.98 -9.24 -13.46
CA THR A 219 4.64 -8.40 -14.47
C THR A 219 3.67 -7.33 -14.99
N PRO A 220 3.97 -6.03 -14.82
CA PRO A 220 4.92 -5.48 -13.85
C PRO A 220 4.48 -5.76 -12.40
N ALA A 221 5.41 -5.63 -11.46
CA ALA A 221 5.13 -5.79 -10.02
C ALA A 221 4.23 -4.68 -9.47
N VAL A 222 4.24 -3.51 -10.13
CA VAL A 222 3.55 -2.30 -9.72
C VAL A 222 2.68 -1.78 -10.86
N LEU A 223 1.45 -1.36 -10.55
CA LEU A 223 0.54 -0.65 -11.45
C LEU A 223 0.04 0.64 -10.82
N GLY A 224 0.04 1.73 -11.59
CA GLY A 224 -0.70 2.95 -11.29
C GLY A 224 -2.01 2.97 -12.07
N CYS A 225 -3.11 2.66 -11.40
CA CYS A 225 -4.44 2.65 -12.01
C CYS A 225 -5.08 4.04 -12.07
N GLY A 226 -4.59 5.00 -11.29
CA GLY A 226 -5.23 6.31 -11.15
C GLY A 226 -6.69 6.15 -10.75
N GLU A 227 -7.58 6.80 -11.49
CA GLU A 227 -9.03 6.81 -11.29
C GLU A 227 -9.81 5.83 -12.18
N ASP A 228 -9.14 4.95 -12.94
CA ASP A 228 -9.80 4.05 -13.91
C ASP A 228 -10.79 3.06 -13.26
N TRP A 229 -10.54 2.70 -12.00
CA TRP A 229 -11.27 1.67 -11.28
C TRP A 229 -11.83 2.21 -9.96
N PRO A 230 -12.75 3.19 -10.03
CA PRO A 230 -13.36 3.76 -8.85
C PRO A 230 -14.24 2.70 -8.18
N ILE A 231 -14.19 2.64 -6.85
CA ILE A 231 -15.14 1.87 -6.04
C ILE A 231 -16.50 2.58 -6.04
N GLU A 232 -16.49 3.91 -5.96
CA GLU A 232 -17.68 4.75 -5.99
C GLU A 232 -17.55 5.91 -6.97
N GLY A 233 -18.69 6.39 -7.49
CA GLY A 233 -18.71 7.53 -8.41
C GLY A 233 -18.25 7.19 -9.82
N GLN A 234 -18.55 5.99 -10.33
CA GLN A 234 -18.20 5.60 -11.69
C GLN A 234 -18.74 6.62 -12.72
N GLY A 235 -17.84 7.14 -13.56
CA GLY A 235 -18.16 8.16 -14.57
C GLY A 235 -18.32 9.58 -14.03
N GLN A 236 -18.01 9.82 -12.75
CA GLN A 236 -18.01 11.16 -12.15
C GLN A 236 -16.59 11.71 -12.08
N ASP A 237 -16.40 12.87 -12.69
CA ASP A 237 -15.16 13.63 -12.66
C ASP A 237 -15.13 14.56 -11.43
N ASN A 238 -13.94 14.89 -10.94
CA ASN A 238 -13.69 15.75 -9.78
C ASN A 238 -14.35 15.28 -8.47
N LEU A 239 -14.60 13.98 -8.30
CA LEU A 239 -15.13 13.42 -7.07
C LEU A 239 -14.00 13.16 -6.09
N ARG A 240 -14.02 13.84 -4.94
CA ARG A 240 -13.14 13.54 -3.80
C ARG A 240 -13.68 12.32 -3.06
N SER A 241 -12.91 11.24 -2.98
CA SER A 241 -13.34 9.98 -2.36
C SER A 241 -12.21 9.31 -1.58
N GLN A 242 -12.44 9.03 -0.30
CA GLN A 242 -11.47 8.30 0.54
C GLN A 242 -11.32 6.85 0.10
N VAL A 243 -12.42 6.17 -0.21
CA VAL A 243 -12.37 4.75 -0.64
C VAL A 243 -11.68 4.55 -1.99
N ASN A 244 -11.72 5.56 -2.87
CA ASN A 244 -11.00 5.49 -4.14
C ASN A 244 -9.48 5.68 -3.98
N ARG A 245 -9.02 6.41 -2.95
CA ARG A 245 -7.59 6.66 -2.68
C ARG A 245 -7.00 5.50 -1.87
N ARG A 246 -6.47 4.49 -2.56
CA ARG A 246 -5.96 3.26 -1.93
C ARG A 246 -4.79 2.63 -2.67
N VAL A 247 -4.06 1.75 -2.01
CA VAL A 247 -3.14 0.79 -2.63
C VAL A 247 -3.61 -0.62 -2.31
N GLU A 248 -3.82 -1.45 -3.33
CA GLU A 248 -4.20 -2.86 -3.19
C GLU A 248 -2.97 -3.75 -3.37
N LEU A 249 -2.68 -4.60 -2.38
CA LEU A 249 -1.72 -5.71 -2.46
C LEU A 249 -2.48 -6.97 -2.86
N VAL A 250 -2.42 -7.32 -4.14
CA VAL A 250 -3.25 -8.35 -4.76
C VAL A 250 -2.46 -9.63 -4.94
N PHE A 251 -2.79 -10.64 -4.15
CA PHE A 251 -2.24 -11.99 -4.24
C PHE A 251 -3.10 -12.87 -5.15
N PHE A 252 -2.48 -13.51 -6.13
CA PHE A 252 -3.15 -14.38 -7.09
C PHE A 252 -2.94 -15.85 -6.74
N GLU A 253 -4.03 -16.62 -6.65
CA GLU A 253 -3.94 -18.08 -6.38
C GLU A 253 -3.31 -18.87 -7.54
N GLU A 254 -3.36 -18.30 -8.74
CA GLU A 254 -2.81 -18.87 -9.96
C GLU A 254 -1.95 -17.80 -10.65
N PRO A 255 -0.92 -18.15 -11.45
CA PRO A 255 -0.03 -17.19 -12.10
C PRO A 255 -0.78 -16.10 -12.89
N PRO A 256 -0.69 -14.81 -12.53
CA PRO A 256 -1.46 -13.75 -13.17
C PRO A 256 -1.05 -13.55 -14.64
N PRO A 257 -1.90 -12.88 -15.46
CA PRO A 257 -1.49 -12.44 -16.79
C PRO A 257 -0.39 -11.37 -16.68
N ASP A 258 0.24 -11.08 -17.81
CA ASP A 258 1.04 -9.88 -17.98
C ASP A 258 0.11 -8.65 -18.02
N PHE A 259 0.33 -7.71 -17.11
CA PHE A 259 -0.41 -6.46 -16.99
C PHE A 259 0.21 -5.30 -17.78
N SER A 260 1.42 -5.45 -18.32
CA SER A 260 2.19 -4.36 -18.96
C SER A 260 1.53 -3.71 -20.18
N ARG A 261 0.61 -4.43 -20.85
CA ARG A 261 -0.04 -4.00 -22.10
C ARG A 261 -1.53 -3.70 -21.94
N GLN A 262 -2.04 -3.65 -20.71
CA GLN A 262 -3.46 -3.43 -20.47
C GLN A 262 -3.82 -1.95 -20.52
N SER A 263 -4.89 -1.63 -21.25
CA SER A 263 -5.47 -0.29 -21.33
C SER A 263 -6.97 -0.39 -21.02
N PRO A 264 -7.47 0.21 -19.93
CA PRO A 264 -6.68 0.85 -18.87
C PRO A 264 -5.83 -0.17 -18.06
N PRO A 265 -4.75 0.26 -17.37
CA PRO A 265 -3.93 -0.60 -16.52
C PRO A 265 -4.78 -1.36 -15.50
N GLY A 266 -4.69 -2.69 -15.47
CA GLY A 266 -5.48 -3.52 -14.55
C GLY A 266 -6.86 -3.94 -15.08
N ALA A 267 -7.19 -3.69 -16.35
CA ALA A 267 -8.48 -4.06 -16.96
C ALA A 267 -8.91 -5.52 -16.73
N GLN A 268 -7.98 -6.48 -16.74
CA GLN A 268 -8.33 -7.88 -16.49
C GLN A 268 -8.66 -8.18 -15.02
N LEU A 269 -8.17 -7.35 -14.10
CA LEU A 269 -8.40 -7.48 -12.66
C LEU A 269 -9.67 -6.74 -12.22
N TYR A 270 -9.89 -5.54 -12.74
CA TYR A 270 -10.92 -4.62 -12.25
C TYR A 270 -12.11 -4.39 -13.19
N GLY A 271 -11.96 -4.67 -14.50
CA GLY A 271 -12.99 -4.35 -15.50
C GLY A 271 -14.28 -5.17 -15.40
N ALA A 272 -15.31 -4.78 -16.15
CA ALA A 272 -16.62 -5.45 -16.14
C ALA A 272 -16.56 -6.93 -16.58
N GLN A 273 -15.55 -7.30 -17.37
CA GLN A 273 -15.23 -8.67 -17.76
C GLN A 273 -14.13 -9.30 -16.89
N ALA A 274 -13.86 -8.75 -15.70
CA ALA A 274 -12.77 -9.17 -14.84
C ALA A 274 -12.81 -10.69 -14.63
N GLY A 275 -11.69 -11.32 -14.96
CA GLY A 275 -11.50 -12.75 -14.79
C GLY A 275 -11.36 -13.14 -13.32
N TYR A 276 -11.36 -12.18 -12.40
CA TYR A 276 -11.03 -12.38 -10.99
C TYR A 276 -12.22 -12.13 -10.06
N GLN A 277 -12.33 -12.99 -9.05
CA GLN A 277 -13.09 -12.76 -7.84
C GLN A 277 -12.10 -12.31 -6.76
N ARG A 278 -12.23 -11.05 -6.33
CA ARG A 278 -11.40 -10.46 -5.28
C ARG A 278 -12.05 -10.67 -3.92
N SER A 279 -11.27 -11.09 -2.95
CA SER A 279 -11.68 -11.16 -1.54
C SER A 279 -10.70 -10.35 -0.70
N TYR A 280 -11.22 -9.54 0.21
CA TYR A 280 -10.40 -8.64 1.02
C TYR A 280 -10.03 -9.36 2.32
N LEU A 281 -8.73 -9.40 2.59
CA LEU A 281 -8.20 -10.00 3.79
C LEU A 281 -8.43 -9.02 4.95
N PRO A 282 -9.16 -9.42 6.01
CA PRO A 282 -9.38 -8.53 7.13
C PRO A 282 -8.05 -8.20 7.80
N ILE A 283 -7.87 -6.91 8.10
CA ILE A 283 -6.75 -6.42 8.89
C ILE A 283 -7.30 -6.15 10.27
N THR A 284 -6.95 -6.99 11.24
CA THR A 284 -7.33 -6.76 12.63
C THR A 284 -6.28 -5.84 13.23
N PRO A 285 -6.66 -4.64 13.74
CA PRO A 285 -5.74 -3.83 14.51
C PRO A 285 -5.23 -4.67 15.68
N ARG A 286 -3.92 -4.94 15.73
CA ARG A 286 -3.34 -5.49 16.97
C ARG A 286 -3.34 -4.35 17.97
N HIS A 287 -4.40 -4.27 18.78
CA HIS A 287 -4.47 -3.35 19.92
C HIS A 287 -3.21 -3.52 20.77
N THR A 288 -2.25 -2.64 20.60
CA THR A 288 -1.17 -2.42 21.57
C THR A 288 -1.61 -1.22 22.37
N PHE A 289 -2.52 -1.45 23.31
CA PHE A 289 -2.76 -0.48 24.38
C PHE A 289 -1.50 -0.44 25.24
N PHE A 290 -0.65 0.56 25.05
CA PHE A 290 0.23 1.02 26.11
C PHE A 290 -0.27 2.39 26.57
N PHE A 291 -1.38 2.40 27.31
CA PHE A 291 -1.60 3.45 28.28
C PHE A 291 -0.75 3.09 29.51
N SER A 292 0.45 3.64 29.58
CA SER A 292 1.13 3.77 30.87
C SER A 292 0.68 5.10 31.45
N VAL A 293 0.07 5.03 32.63
CA VAL A 293 -0.41 6.13 33.47
C VAL A 293 0.74 7.08 33.82
#